data_AF-A0A374MN59-F1
#
_entry.id   AF-A0A374MN59-F1
#
_cell.length_a   1.000
_cell.length_b   1.000
_cell.length_c   1.000
_cell.angle_alpha   90.00
_cell.angle_beta   90.00
_cell.angle_gamma   90.00
#
_symmetry.space_group_name_H-M   'P 1'
#
loop_
_entity.id
_entity.type
_entity.pdbx_description
1 polymer ?
#
loop_
_entity_poly.entity_id
_entity_poly.type
_entity_poly.pdbx_seq_one_letter_code
_entity_poly.pdbx_strand_id
1 'polypeptide(L)'
;MKVTNEPRSRFEQMNSKRSTKKYSYCFFDYLYYRLYVTYKKHNDPPRFSACCVFAATFDVMLLFLSIYVNNVLTDSYFSRKNFTELQGGLMVLCLDTLFCVIPFYLRYTRKRTAAILLKYKGNKWNRIIPIWIIYTFPGWGLLAGIGIYMLIFK
;
A
#
# COMPACT_ATOMS: atom_id res chain seq x y z
N MET A 1 -23.13 18.78 35.89
CA MET A 1 -21.77 18.87 35.30
C MET A 1 -21.82 19.74 34.06
N LYS A 2 -21.20 20.94 34.08
CA LYS A 2 -21.07 21.80 32.90
C LYS A 2 -20.02 21.18 31.96
N VAL A 3 -20.44 20.73 30.79
CA VAL A 3 -19.52 20.30 29.73
C VAL A 3 -19.01 21.57 29.03
N THR A 4 -17.81 22.00 29.43
CA THR A 4 -17.12 23.12 28.80
C THR A 4 -16.57 22.65 27.45
N ASN A 5 -17.34 22.88 26.38
CA ASN A 5 -16.84 22.69 25.02
C ASN A 5 -15.80 23.77 24.73
N GLU A 6 -14.51 23.42 24.78
CA GLU A 6 -13.45 24.32 24.32
C GLU A 6 -13.70 24.75 22.87
N PRO A 7 -13.53 26.04 22.52
CA PRO A 7 -13.76 26.52 21.18
C PRO A 7 -12.65 26.00 20.26
N ARG A 8 -12.98 24.92 19.55
CA ARG A 8 -12.17 24.35 18.48
C ARG A 8 -11.61 25.46 17.60
N SER A 9 -10.28 25.55 17.46
CA SER A 9 -9.62 26.70 16.85
C SER A 9 -10.19 26.99 15.45
N ARG A 10 -10.27 28.27 15.07
CA ARG A 10 -10.78 28.70 13.75
C ARG A 10 -10.07 27.98 12.59
N PHE A 11 -8.79 27.65 12.76
CA PHE A 11 -7.99 26.85 11.84
C PHE A 11 -8.47 25.39 11.72
N GLU A 12 -8.81 24.74 12.83
CA GLU A 12 -9.38 23.39 12.82
C GLU A 12 -10.79 23.37 12.22
N GLN A 13 -11.61 24.39 12.52
CA GLN A 13 -12.94 24.52 11.92
C GLN A 13 -12.86 24.78 10.41
N MET A 14 -11.98 25.69 9.95
CA MET A 14 -11.77 25.96 8.52
C MET A 14 -11.20 24.74 7.78
N ASN A 15 -10.25 24.00 8.37
CA ASN A 15 -9.76 22.76 7.77
C ASN A 15 -10.83 21.68 7.73
N SER A 16 -11.68 21.56 8.77
CA SER A 16 -12.77 20.58 8.75
C SER A 16 -13.81 20.91 7.67
N LYS A 17 -14.25 22.18 7.56
CA LYS A 17 -15.23 22.63 6.55
C LYS A 17 -14.69 22.57 5.12
N ARG A 18 -13.37 22.71 4.92
CA ARG A 18 -12.73 22.61 3.58
C ARG A 18 -12.39 21.16 3.20
N SER A 19 -12.34 20.24 4.17
CA SER A 19 -11.98 18.83 3.95
C SER A 19 -13.15 17.94 3.52
N THR A 20 -14.39 18.37 3.72
CA THR A 20 -15.58 17.50 3.59
C THR A 20 -15.85 17.01 2.16
N LYS A 21 -15.21 17.58 1.13
CA LYS A 21 -15.41 17.18 -0.28
C LYS A 21 -14.14 17.05 -1.14
N LYS A 22 -12.91 17.11 -0.57
CA LYS A 22 -11.70 17.16 -1.42
C LYS A 22 -11.02 15.81 -1.69
N TYR A 23 -11.13 14.84 -0.78
CA TYR A 23 -10.48 13.54 -0.94
C TYR A 23 -11.45 12.41 -0.59
N SER A 24 -11.66 11.48 -1.51
CA SER A 24 -12.26 10.19 -1.20
C SER A 24 -11.21 9.34 -0.49
N TYR A 25 -11.52 8.91 0.73
CA TYR A 25 -10.60 8.15 1.55
C TYR A 25 -10.88 6.66 1.41
N CYS A 26 -9.84 5.88 1.16
CA CYS A 26 -9.93 4.43 1.00
C CYS A 26 -9.23 3.69 2.15
N PHE A 27 -9.47 2.38 2.25
CA PHE A 27 -8.75 1.47 3.16
C PHE A 27 -7.21 1.55 2.97
N PHE A 28 -6.73 1.71 1.73
CA PHE A 28 -5.30 1.92 1.47
C PHE A 28 -4.75 3.19 2.14
N ASP A 29 -5.54 4.26 2.26
CA ASP A 29 -5.10 5.49 2.94
C ASP A 29 -4.95 5.24 4.46
N TYR A 30 -5.73 4.30 5.02
CA TYR A 30 -5.58 3.84 6.41
C TYR A 30 -4.32 2.98 6.61
N LEU A 31 -4.06 2.04 5.71
CA LEU A 31 -2.84 1.24 5.74
C LEU A 31 -1.59 2.13 5.62
N TYR A 32 -1.63 3.10 4.69
CA TYR A 32 -0.57 4.09 4.51
C TYR A 32 -0.36 4.92 5.79
N TYR A 33 -1.43 5.38 6.43
CA TYR A 33 -1.35 6.08 7.71
C TYR A 33 -0.57 5.28 8.77
N ARG A 34 -0.89 3.99 8.91
CA ARG A 34 -0.25 3.11 9.90
C ARG A 34 1.22 2.92 9.62
N LEU A 35 1.58 2.61 8.37
CA LEU A 35 2.97 2.47 7.96
C LEU A 35 3.73 3.78 8.15
N TYR A 36 3.15 4.91 7.75
CA TYR A 36 3.79 6.22 7.87
C TYR A 36 4.14 6.59 9.31
N VAL A 37 3.21 6.40 10.25
CA VAL A 37 3.44 6.72 11.67
C VAL A 37 4.52 5.81 12.26
N THR A 38 4.52 4.52 11.90
CA THR A 38 5.52 3.58 12.38
C THR A 38 6.91 3.92 11.83
N TYR A 39 7.06 4.10 10.52
CA TYR A 39 8.36 4.46 9.93
C TYR A 39 8.88 5.81 10.44
N LYS A 40 7.98 6.78 10.66
CA LYS A 40 8.36 8.05 11.29
C LYS A 40 8.90 7.84 12.72
N LYS A 41 8.39 6.87 13.48
CA LYS A 41 8.90 6.51 14.81
C LYS A 41 10.29 5.88 14.74
N HIS A 42 10.60 5.17 13.66
CA HIS A 42 11.90 4.54 13.41
C HIS A 42 12.93 5.47 12.74
N ASN A 43 12.61 6.75 12.51
CA ASN A 43 13.44 7.71 11.77
C ASN A 43 13.72 7.34 10.30
N ASP A 44 12.93 6.43 9.72
CA ASP A 44 12.99 6.08 8.31
C ASP A 44 12.22 7.08 7.44
N PRO A 45 12.54 7.23 6.14
CA PRO A 45 11.77 8.05 5.21
C PRO A 45 10.36 7.48 5.01
N PRO A 46 9.33 8.01 5.71
CA PRO A 46 8.12 7.25 5.99
C PRO A 46 7.22 7.06 4.78
N ARG A 47 7.36 7.91 3.76
CA ARG A 47 6.61 7.80 2.51
C ARG A 47 7.18 6.75 1.59
N PHE A 48 8.51 6.77 1.47
CA PHE A 48 9.21 5.83 0.61
C PHE A 48 9.03 4.43 1.15
N SER A 49 9.29 4.23 2.45
CA SER A 49 9.13 2.92 3.09
C SER A 49 7.69 2.40 3.04
N ALA A 50 6.68 3.27 3.23
CA ALA A 50 5.29 2.85 3.06
C ALA A 50 4.97 2.46 1.61
N CYS A 51 5.52 3.16 0.61
CA CYS A 51 5.35 2.78 -0.80
C CYS A 51 6.01 1.44 -1.10
N CYS A 52 7.19 1.15 -0.54
CA CYS A 52 7.86 -0.15 -0.72
C CYS A 52 7.03 -1.34 -0.25
N VAL A 53 6.30 -1.21 0.88
CA VAL A 53 5.41 -2.29 1.35
C VAL A 53 4.24 -2.53 0.39
N PHE A 54 3.68 -1.46 -0.19
CA PHE A 54 2.63 -1.60 -1.21
C PHE A 54 3.17 -2.19 -2.51
N ALA A 55 4.36 -1.76 -2.94
CA ALA A 55 5.06 -2.32 -4.11
C ALA A 55 5.31 -3.82 -3.92
N ALA A 56 5.89 -4.24 -2.80
CA ALA A 56 6.11 -5.65 -2.48
C ALA A 56 4.80 -6.48 -2.49
N THR A 57 3.67 -5.90 -2.05
CA THR A 57 2.36 -6.58 -2.11
C THR A 57 1.91 -6.77 -3.57
N PHE A 58 2.15 -5.77 -4.42
CA PHE A 58 1.79 -5.82 -5.83
C PHE A 58 2.70 -6.75 -6.63
N ASP A 59 3.99 -6.78 -6.33
CA ASP A 59 4.95 -7.72 -6.92
C ASP A 59 4.52 -9.17 -6.72
N VAL A 60 4.05 -9.50 -5.51
CA VAL A 60 3.50 -10.82 -5.22
C VAL A 60 2.29 -11.12 -6.12
N MET A 61 1.39 -10.16 -6.33
CA MET A 61 0.26 -10.34 -7.24
C MET A 61 0.71 -10.52 -8.70
N LEU A 62 1.68 -9.71 -9.16
CA LEU A 62 2.25 -9.83 -10.51
C LEU A 62 2.94 -11.18 -10.73
N LEU A 63 3.63 -11.70 -9.71
CA LEU A 63 4.27 -13.02 -9.74
C LEU A 63 3.24 -14.13 -10.02
N PHE A 64 2.14 -14.18 -9.25
CA PHE A 64 1.13 -15.22 -9.48
C PHE A 64 0.38 -15.01 -10.79
N LEU A 65 0.15 -13.75 -11.19
CA LEU A 65 -0.43 -13.45 -12.50
C LEU A 65 0.47 -13.94 -13.64
N SER A 66 1.78 -13.73 -13.56
CA SER A 66 2.72 -14.20 -14.58
C SER A 66 2.78 -15.73 -14.64
N ILE A 67 2.79 -16.40 -13.50
CA ILE A 67 2.69 -17.87 -13.42
C ILE A 67 1.39 -18.36 -14.07
N TYR A 68 0.26 -17.73 -13.76
CA TYR A 68 -1.03 -18.10 -14.34
C TYR A 68 -1.06 -17.90 -15.85
N VAL A 69 -0.63 -16.73 -16.34
CA VAL A 69 -0.58 -16.41 -17.77
C VAL A 69 0.34 -17.40 -18.50
N ASN A 70 1.50 -17.71 -17.93
CA ASN A 70 2.44 -18.63 -18.56
C ASN A 70 1.91 -20.07 -18.66
N ASN A 71 1.23 -20.55 -17.60
CA ASN A 71 0.71 -21.93 -17.59
C ASN A 71 -0.63 -22.09 -18.34
N VAL A 72 -1.51 -21.07 -18.35
CA VAL A 72 -2.87 -21.19 -18.92
C VAL A 72 -2.98 -20.62 -20.32
N LEU A 73 -2.36 -19.47 -20.59
CA LEU A 73 -2.57 -18.74 -21.84
C LEU A 73 -1.46 -19.00 -22.85
N THR A 74 -0.19 -18.98 -22.45
CA THR A 74 0.93 -19.11 -23.40
C THR A 74 2.24 -19.42 -22.68
N ASP A 75 2.98 -20.46 -23.11
CA ASP A 75 4.26 -20.91 -22.52
C ASP A 75 5.47 -19.98 -22.84
N SER A 76 5.18 -18.70 -23.06
CA SER A 76 6.08 -17.69 -23.62
C SER A 76 6.22 -16.45 -22.74
N TYR A 77 5.27 -16.14 -21.85
CA TYR A 77 5.32 -14.94 -21.02
C TYR A 77 6.22 -15.13 -19.80
N PHE A 78 7.26 -14.29 -19.66
CA PHE A 78 8.30 -14.41 -18.61
C PHE A 78 9.01 -15.77 -18.55
N SER A 79 8.96 -16.54 -19.63
CA SER A 79 9.67 -17.80 -19.76
C SER A 79 11.14 -17.57 -20.11
N ARG A 80 12.03 -18.43 -19.60
CA ARG A 80 13.47 -18.45 -19.96
C ARG A 80 13.71 -18.62 -21.46
N LYS A 81 12.69 -19.05 -22.23
CA LYS A 81 12.73 -19.12 -23.69
C LYS A 81 12.88 -17.74 -24.35
N ASN A 82 12.34 -16.69 -23.73
CA ASN A 82 12.28 -15.33 -24.31
C ASN A 82 13.12 -14.30 -23.55
N PHE A 83 13.51 -14.56 -22.30
CA PHE A 83 14.24 -13.61 -21.47
C PHE A 83 15.38 -14.27 -20.70
N THR A 84 16.54 -13.62 -20.69
CA THR A 84 17.62 -13.91 -19.73
C THR A 84 17.17 -13.46 -18.34
N GLU A 85 17.68 -14.09 -17.27
CA GLU A 85 17.31 -13.76 -15.88
C GLU A 85 17.43 -12.26 -15.57
N LEU A 86 18.52 -11.64 -16.05
CA LEU A 86 18.77 -10.20 -15.87
C LEU A 86 17.74 -9.34 -16.61
N GLN A 87 17.33 -9.73 -17.82
CA GLN A 87 16.32 -9.00 -18.60
C GLN A 87 14.92 -9.16 -17.99
N GLY A 88 14.59 -10.36 -17.51
CA GLY A 88 13.36 -10.61 -16.78
C GLY A 88 13.28 -9.79 -15.49
N GLY A 89 14.35 -9.77 -14.71
CA GLY A 89 14.44 -8.97 -13.49
C GLY A 89 14.29 -7.46 -13.77
N LEU A 90 14.97 -6.94 -14.78
CA LEU A 90 14.83 -5.54 -15.20
C LEU A 90 13.41 -5.20 -15.65
N MET A 91 12.76 -6.08 -16.41
CA MET A 91 11.36 -5.90 -16.82
C MET A 91 10.42 -5.80 -15.62
N VAL A 92 10.57 -6.71 -14.63
CA VAL A 92 9.76 -6.68 -13.41
C VAL A 92 10.01 -5.38 -12.63
N LEU A 93 11.26 -4.96 -12.46
CA LEU A 93 11.61 -3.70 -11.78
C LEU A 93 11.02 -2.47 -12.50
N CYS A 94 11.07 -2.45 -13.82
CA CYS A 94 10.47 -1.38 -14.63
C CYS A 94 8.94 -1.34 -14.46
N LEU A 95 8.27 -2.49 -14.50
CA LEU A 95 6.83 -2.59 -14.31
C LEU A 95 6.41 -2.17 -12.89
N ASP A 96 7.10 -2.65 -11.86
CA ASP A 96 6.80 -2.28 -10.47
C ASP A 96 7.01 -0.77 -10.24
N THR A 97 8.09 -0.21 -10.80
CA THR A 97 8.36 1.24 -10.69
C THR A 97 7.26 2.06 -11.37
N LEU A 98 6.88 1.69 -12.60
CA LEU A 98 5.90 2.43 -13.41
C LEU A 98 4.46 2.30 -12.90
N PHE A 99 4.06 1.10 -12.49
CA PHE A 99 2.67 0.80 -12.12
C PHE A 99 2.41 0.91 -10.62
N CYS A 100 3.44 0.77 -9.78
CA CYS A 100 3.28 0.80 -8.33
C CYS A 100 3.95 2.02 -7.70
N VAL A 101 5.28 2.11 -7.76
CA VAL A 101 6.02 3.14 -7.02
C VAL A 101 5.60 4.56 -7.44
N ILE A 102 5.58 4.84 -8.74
CA ILE A 102 5.23 6.17 -9.26
C ILE A 102 3.78 6.55 -8.90
N PRO A 103 2.74 5.75 -9.21
CA PRO A 103 1.35 6.11 -8.89
C PRO A 103 1.10 6.27 -7.39
N PHE A 104 1.67 5.40 -6.54
CA PHE A 104 1.53 5.53 -5.09
C PHE A 104 2.22 6.77 -4.56
N TYR A 105 3.42 7.07 -5.05
CA TYR A 105 4.15 8.26 -4.64
C TYR A 105 3.43 9.56 -5.06
N LEU A 106 2.91 9.61 -6.29
CA LEU A 106 2.09 10.73 -6.79
C LEU A 106 0.78 10.89 -6.01
N ARG A 107 0.13 9.77 -5.64
CA ARG A 107 -1.09 9.79 -4.83
C ARG A 107 -0.86 10.43 -3.46
N TYR A 108 0.24 10.08 -2.78
CA TYR A 108 0.54 10.50 -1.41
C TYR A 108 1.40 11.76 -1.30
N THR A 109 0.91 12.86 -1.89
CA THR A 109 1.54 14.18 -1.76
C THR A 109 1.66 14.65 -0.30
N ARG A 110 2.53 15.65 -0.04
CA ARG A 110 2.70 16.25 1.30
C ARG A 110 1.38 16.71 1.90
N LYS A 111 0.55 17.38 1.09
CA LYS A 111 -0.75 17.92 1.48
C LYS A 111 -1.74 16.80 1.83
N ARG A 112 -1.83 15.76 0.99
CA ARG A 112 -2.73 14.63 1.24
C ARG A 112 -2.29 13.82 2.47
N THR A 113 -0.99 13.59 2.64
CA THR A 113 -0.44 12.90 3.81
C THR A 113 -0.83 13.61 5.12
N ALA A 114 -0.69 14.94 5.18
CA ALA A 114 -1.11 15.70 6.36
C ALA A 114 -2.62 15.55 6.66
N ALA A 115 -3.47 15.57 5.62
CA ALA A 115 -4.91 15.36 5.78
C ALA A 115 -5.24 13.94 6.29
N ILE A 116 -4.58 12.91 5.75
CA ILE A 116 -4.71 11.52 6.18
C ILE A 116 -4.29 11.35 7.65
N LEU A 117 -3.16 11.94 8.04
CA LEU A 117 -2.66 11.90 9.42
C LEU A 117 -3.65 12.52 10.41
N LEU A 118 -4.26 13.66 10.05
CA LEU A 118 -5.27 14.30 10.87
C LEU A 118 -6.55 13.46 10.95
N LYS A 119 -6.99 12.87 9.83
CA LYS A 119 -8.22 12.08 9.77
C LYS A 119 -8.15 10.82 10.64
N TYR A 120 -7.04 10.09 10.57
CA TYR A 120 -6.90 8.80 11.25
C TYR A 120 -6.20 8.88 12.61
N LYS A 121 -5.85 10.09 13.06
CA LYS A 121 -5.35 10.33 14.42
C LYS A 121 -6.41 9.90 15.44
N GLY A 122 -6.05 8.98 16.33
CA GLY A 122 -6.97 8.46 17.35
C GLY A 122 -8.07 7.53 16.82
N ASN A 123 -7.96 7.02 15.59
CA ASN A 123 -8.94 6.09 15.04
C ASN A 123 -9.01 4.78 15.85
N LYS A 124 -10.22 4.30 16.17
CA LYS A 124 -10.46 3.05 16.94
C LYS A 124 -9.77 1.83 16.32
N TRP A 125 -9.72 1.77 14.99
CA TRP A 125 -9.05 0.71 14.23
C TRP A 125 -7.56 0.58 14.55
N ASN A 126 -6.91 1.67 15.01
CA ASN A 126 -5.49 1.64 15.38
C ASN A 126 -5.20 0.70 16.56
N ARG A 127 -6.20 0.46 17.43
CA ARG A 127 -6.10 -0.46 18.56
C ARG A 127 -6.42 -1.91 18.16
N ILE A 128 -7.22 -2.10 17.11
CA ILE A 128 -7.71 -3.42 16.68
C ILE A 128 -6.67 -4.11 15.80
N ILE A 129 -6.19 -3.42 14.77
CA ILE A 129 -5.27 -4.01 13.78
C ILE A 129 -3.85 -3.74 14.25
N PRO A 130 -3.06 -4.74 14.66
CA PRO A 130 -1.68 -4.51 15.06
C PRO A 130 -0.80 -4.33 13.82
N ILE A 131 0.26 -3.53 13.94
CA ILE A 131 1.06 -3.07 12.78
C ILE A 131 1.74 -4.22 12.05
N TRP A 132 2.15 -5.27 12.77
CA TRP A 132 2.80 -6.45 12.21
C TRP A 132 1.97 -7.15 11.12
N ILE A 133 0.62 -7.13 11.20
CA ILE A 133 -0.27 -7.76 10.22
C ILE A 133 -0.11 -7.05 8.88
N ILE A 134 0.01 -5.72 8.92
CA ILE A 134 0.21 -4.88 7.74
C ILE A 134 1.59 -5.15 7.12
N TYR A 135 2.63 -5.34 7.92
CA TYR A 135 3.96 -5.69 7.42
C TYR A 135 4.01 -7.09 6.81
N THR A 136 3.31 -8.04 7.39
CA THR A 136 3.25 -9.42 6.88
C THR A 136 2.33 -9.60 5.68
N PHE A 137 1.63 -8.55 5.25
CA PHE A 137 0.63 -8.63 4.18
C PHE A 137 1.16 -9.22 2.86
N PRO A 138 2.37 -8.86 2.38
CA PRO A 138 2.97 -9.53 1.22
C PRO A 138 3.20 -11.03 1.45
N GLY A 139 3.61 -11.43 2.65
CA GLY A 139 3.83 -12.83 3.02
C GLY A 139 2.54 -13.66 3.01
N TRP A 140 1.44 -13.11 3.53
CA TRP A 140 0.13 -13.76 3.42
C TRP A 140 -0.32 -13.90 1.96
N GLY A 141 -0.05 -12.90 1.13
CA GLY A 141 -0.29 -12.96 -0.32
C GLY A 141 0.50 -14.09 -0.98
N LEU A 142 1.76 -14.28 -0.61
CA LEU A 142 2.60 -15.38 -1.10
C LEU A 142 2.02 -16.74 -0.74
N LEU A 143 1.68 -16.95 0.53
CA LEU A 143 1.10 -18.23 0.99
C LEU A 143 -0.23 -18.54 0.28
N ALA A 144 -1.11 -17.54 0.17
CA ALA A 144 -2.38 -17.68 -0.52
C ALA A 144 -2.19 -18.03 -2.01
N GLY A 145 -1.27 -17.34 -2.69
CA GLY A 145 -0.98 -17.62 -4.10
C GLY A 145 -0.37 -19.00 -4.31
N ILE A 146 0.52 -19.47 -3.43
CA ILE A 146 1.05 -20.85 -3.46
C ILE A 146 -0.11 -21.85 -3.31
N GLY A 147 -1.01 -21.62 -2.35
CA GLY A 147 -2.18 -22.47 -2.14
C GLY A 147 -3.08 -22.55 -3.38
N ILE A 148 -3.37 -21.41 -4.01
CA ILE A 148 -4.15 -21.34 -5.25
C ILE A 148 -3.43 -22.08 -6.40
N TYR A 149 -2.12 -21.87 -6.54
CA TYR A 149 -1.32 -22.55 -7.55
C TYR A 149 -1.39 -24.07 -7.38
N MET A 150 -1.25 -24.56 -6.15
CA MET A 150 -1.39 -25.98 -5.85
C MET A 150 -2.81 -26.52 -6.09
N LEU A 151 -3.86 -25.71 -6.02
CA LEU A 151 -5.24 -26.15 -6.29
C LEU A 151 -5.54 -26.21 -7.79
N ILE A 152 -4.90 -25.38 -8.61
CA ILE A 152 -5.19 -25.27 -10.04
C ILE A 152 -4.31 -26.24 -10.87
N PHE A 153 -3.05 -26.43 -10.49
CA PHE A 153 -2.05 -27.14 -11.31
C PHE A 153 -1.58 -28.47 -10.71
N LYS A 154 -2.19 -28.93 -9.61
CA LYS A 154 -1.97 -30.26 -9.04
C LYS A 154 -3.23 -31.10 -9.18
#